data_AF-A0A929UBL7-F1
#
_entry.id   AF-A0A929UBL7-F1
#
_cell.length_a   1.000
_cell.length_b   1.000
_cell.length_c   1.000
_cell.angle_alpha   90.00
_cell.angle_beta   90.00
_cell.angle_gamma   90.00
#
_symmetry.space_group_name_H-M   'P 1'
#
loop_
_entity.id
_entity.type
_entity.pdbx_description
1 polymer ?
#
loop_
_entity_poly.entity_id
_entity_poly.type
_entity_poly.pdbx_seq_one_letter_code
_entity_poly.pdbx_strand_id
1 'polypeptide(L)'
;MFCVHCGKEIADQSEFCPYCGQKIASDSGNEQNAGSGSSQTTGTTTFTQDAQGMFDNVQGKMEEKLGVSDSRPITHPFQKLGGFLAVLTYLYLLIGIYDAYRVLRLLLSGMKGGFVPLISNAVGVFICIKMFVMIQKKDTEFVHFYEMVKVILFGIQIVGSVLTSIFFAITLGSYAGLSIGIFWGVMLPTLLFGVLGFFLIMLYFDKSVRVRTYFGTDEYLKKSMFLKNTAYPQPAVEDR
;
A
#
# COMPACT_ATOMS: atom_id res chain seq x y z
N MET A 1 -12.65 36.71 -35.18
CA MET A 1 -12.40 37.40 -33.89
C MET A 1 -11.28 36.73 -33.11
N PHE A 2 -10.67 37.38 -32.10
CA PHE A 2 -9.64 36.77 -31.24
C PHE A 2 -10.19 36.45 -29.84
N CYS A 3 -9.79 35.32 -29.26
CA CYS A 3 -10.18 34.97 -27.90
C CYS A 3 -9.54 35.92 -26.89
N VAL A 4 -10.34 36.58 -26.06
CA VAL A 4 -9.84 37.46 -24.98
C VAL A 4 -9.04 36.68 -23.93
N HIS A 5 -9.29 35.37 -23.78
CA HIS A 5 -8.62 34.53 -22.79
C HIS A 5 -7.32 33.88 -23.27
N CYS A 6 -7.17 33.59 -24.57
CA CYS A 6 -6.00 32.86 -25.08
C CYS A 6 -5.31 33.51 -26.29
N GLY A 7 -5.83 34.64 -26.79
CA GLY A 7 -5.25 35.42 -27.88
C GLY A 7 -5.26 34.74 -29.26
N LYS A 8 -5.90 33.57 -29.41
CA LYS A 8 -5.95 32.83 -30.68
C LYS A 8 -7.13 33.31 -31.53
N GLU A 9 -6.94 33.29 -32.85
CA GLU A 9 -7.99 33.61 -33.82
C GLU A 9 -9.07 32.52 -33.83
N ILE A 10 -10.32 32.94 -33.92
CA ILE A 10 -11.51 32.09 -33.88
C ILE A 10 -12.52 32.59 -34.89
N ALA A 11 -13.28 31.64 -35.46
CA ALA A 11 -14.39 31.94 -36.35
C ALA A 11 -15.48 32.76 -35.63
N ASP A 12 -16.03 33.77 -36.31
CA ASP A 12 -16.94 34.79 -35.77
C ASP A 12 -18.28 34.26 -35.23
N GLN A 13 -18.55 32.95 -35.30
CA GLN A 13 -19.82 32.33 -34.89
C GLN A 13 -19.64 31.22 -33.85
N SER A 14 -18.50 31.18 -33.16
CA SER A 14 -18.23 30.19 -32.11
C SER A 14 -18.66 30.72 -30.74
N GLU A 15 -19.56 30.00 -30.05
CA GLU A 15 -19.99 30.35 -28.69
C GLU A 15 -18.89 30.03 -27.65
N PHE A 16 -18.00 29.10 -27.97
CA PHE A 16 -16.87 28.68 -27.13
C PHE A 16 -15.57 28.60 -27.92
N CYS A 17 -14.48 29.01 -27.30
CA CYS A 17 -13.16 28.92 -27.90
C CYS A 17 -12.68 27.45 -27.94
N PRO A 18 -12.39 26.87 -29.11
CA PRO A 18 -11.95 25.47 -29.22
C PRO A 18 -10.57 25.22 -28.59
N TYR A 19 -9.81 26.28 -28.31
CA TYR A 19 -8.45 26.16 -27.78
C TYR A 19 -8.36 26.27 -26.25
N CYS A 20 -9.29 26.98 -25.59
CA CYS A 20 -9.28 27.15 -24.14
C CYS A 20 -10.59 26.74 -23.46
N GLY A 21 -11.63 26.41 -24.24
CA GLY A 21 -12.94 26.00 -23.73
C GLY A 21 -13.78 27.12 -23.13
N GLN A 22 -13.30 28.37 -23.12
CA GLN A 22 -14.01 29.50 -22.52
C GLN A 22 -15.07 30.08 -23.47
N LYS A 23 -16.20 30.52 -22.90
CA LYS A 23 -17.31 31.13 -23.64
C LYS A 23 -16.89 32.49 -24.20
N ILE A 24 -17.23 32.77 -25.45
CA ILE A 24 -16.93 34.03 -26.11
C ILE A 24 -18.15 34.93 -25.97
N ALA A 25 -18.05 35.96 -25.13
CA ALA A 25 -19.12 36.94 -24.95
C ALA A 25 -19.27 37.76 -26.24
N SER A 26 -20.41 37.65 -26.91
CA SER A 26 -20.82 38.52 -28.01
C SER A 26 -21.77 39.59 -27.43
N ASP A 27 -21.42 40.86 -27.61
CA ASP A 27 -21.98 41.99 -26.87
C ASP A 27 -23.16 42.64 -27.61
N SER A 28 -24.25 42.96 -26.88
CA SER A 28 -25.19 44.06 -27.14
C SER A 28 -26.26 44.13 -26.02
N GLY A 29 -26.16 45.12 -25.12
CA GLY A 29 -27.32 45.77 -24.49
C GLY A 29 -27.60 45.51 -22.99
N ASN A 30 -27.08 46.41 -22.16
CA ASN A 30 -27.54 46.91 -20.84
C ASN A 30 -28.84 46.34 -20.21
N GLU A 31 -28.77 45.80 -18.98
CA GLU A 31 -29.59 46.23 -17.80
C GLU A 31 -29.26 45.42 -16.53
N GLN A 32 -29.33 46.10 -15.39
CA GLN A 32 -28.95 45.64 -14.06
C GLN A 32 -30.13 45.02 -13.28
N ASN A 33 -29.75 44.09 -12.39
CA ASN A 33 -30.28 43.82 -11.04
C ASN A 33 -31.40 42.79 -10.77
N ALA A 34 -30.98 41.82 -9.94
CA ALA A 34 -31.59 41.33 -8.69
C ALA A 34 -32.77 40.34 -8.75
N GLY A 35 -32.56 39.16 -8.14
CA GLY A 35 -33.64 38.24 -7.75
C GLY A 35 -33.22 36.78 -7.55
N SER A 36 -32.77 36.45 -6.35
CA SER A 36 -32.22 35.17 -5.87
C SER A 36 -33.19 33.96 -5.80
N GLY A 37 -32.60 32.74 -5.83
CA GLY A 37 -33.07 31.53 -5.11
C GLY A 37 -33.63 30.39 -5.99
N SER A 38 -32.79 29.58 -6.64
CA SER A 38 -32.20 28.29 -6.20
C SER A 38 -33.15 27.07 -6.17
N SER A 39 -32.85 26.08 -7.03
CA SER A 39 -32.74 24.68 -6.63
C SER A 39 -32.05 23.86 -7.74
N GLN A 40 -30.77 23.54 -7.54
CA GLN A 40 -30.13 22.36 -8.14
C GLN A 40 -29.03 21.86 -7.20
N THR A 41 -29.36 20.81 -6.44
CA THR A 41 -28.44 19.89 -5.74
C THR A 41 -27.95 18.89 -6.81
N THR A 42 -26.68 18.52 -6.98
CA THR A 42 -25.67 17.95 -6.07
C THR A 42 -24.35 17.91 -6.88
N GLY A 43 -23.19 18.50 -6.55
CA GLY A 43 -22.36 18.51 -5.34
C GLY A 43 -21.05 17.75 -5.68
N THR A 44 -19.89 18.36 -5.96
CA THR A 44 -18.85 18.72 -4.97
C THR A 44 -17.58 19.19 -5.73
N THR A 45 -17.44 20.46 -6.13
CA THR A 45 -16.20 20.95 -6.80
C THR A 45 -15.78 22.38 -6.45
N THR A 46 -16.64 23.19 -5.84
CA THR A 46 -16.37 24.63 -5.68
C THR A 46 -15.56 24.98 -4.42
N PHE A 47 -15.66 24.20 -3.34
CA PHE A 47 -14.91 24.51 -2.10
C PHE A 47 -13.41 24.19 -2.20
N THR A 48 -13.03 23.23 -3.05
CA THR A 48 -11.63 22.86 -3.29
C THR A 48 -10.88 23.87 -4.14
N GLN A 49 -11.57 24.54 -5.07
CA GLN A 49 -10.94 25.46 -6.03
C GLN A 49 -10.54 26.80 -5.37
N ASP A 50 -11.42 27.37 -4.54
CA ASP A 50 -11.11 28.59 -3.78
C ASP A 50 -10.08 28.35 -2.66
N ALA A 51 -10.12 27.16 -2.04
CA ALA A 51 -9.13 26.79 -1.04
C ALA A 51 -7.73 26.64 -1.68
N GLN A 52 -7.60 25.95 -2.81
CA GLN A 52 -6.32 25.79 -3.51
C GLN A 52 -5.71 27.13 -3.95
N GLY A 53 -6.52 28.05 -4.50
CA GLY A 53 -6.04 29.37 -4.91
C GLY A 53 -5.53 30.25 -3.76
N MET A 54 -6.07 30.07 -2.54
CA MET A 54 -5.57 30.77 -1.35
C MET A 54 -4.26 30.16 -0.83
N PHE A 55 -4.11 28.83 -0.86
CA PHE A 55 -2.87 28.18 -0.45
C PHE A 55 -1.71 28.51 -1.40
N ASP A 56 -1.95 28.56 -2.71
CA ASP A 56 -0.92 28.92 -3.70
C ASP A 56 -0.43 30.38 -3.52
N ASN A 57 -1.35 31.31 -3.23
CA ASN A 57 -1.02 32.72 -2.97
C ASN A 57 -0.24 32.93 -1.66
N VAL A 58 -0.54 32.12 -0.64
CA VAL A 58 0.17 32.16 0.65
C VAL A 58 1.56 31.51 0.51
N GLN A 59 1.66 30.42 -0.25
CA GLN A 59 2.92 29.70 -0.49
C GLN A 59 3.91 30.54 -1.29
N GLY A 60 3.46 31.21 -2.36
CA GLY A 60 4.31 32.12 -3.14
C GLY A 60 4.84 33.31 -2.33
N LYS A 61 3.99 33.89 -1.44
CA LYS A 61 4.42 34.97 -0.54
C LYS A 61 5.37 34.52 0.57
N MET A 62 5.31 33.25 0.98
CA MET A 62 6.25 32.69 1.95
C MET A 62 7.60 32.36 1.31
N GLU A 63 7.63 31.86 0.08
CA GLU A 63 8.87 31.62 -0.68
C GLU A 63 9.66 32.91 -0.94
N GLU A 64 8.97 33.99 -1.31
CA GLU A 64 9.57 35.31 -1.55
C GLU A 64 10.21 35.91 -0.27
N LYS A 65 9.61 35.66 0.90
CA LYS A 65 10.07 36.24 2.18
C LYS A 65 11.08 35.40 2.94
N LEU A 66 11.18 34.10 2.69
CA LEU A 66 12.04 33.20 3.47
C LEU A 66 13.15 32.53 2.66
N GLY A 67 13.18 32.64 1.32
CA GLY A 67 14.29 32.10 0.51
C GLY A 67 14.53 30.59 0.69
N VAL A 68 13.56 29.86 1.23
CA VAL A 68 13.62 28.41 1.44
C VAL A 68 12.58 27.78 0.50
N SER A 69 13.04 27.43 -0.70
CA SER A 69 12.32 26.56 -1.63
C SER A 69 12.46 25.10 -1.17
N ASP A 70 11.90 24.74 -0.03
CA ASP A 70 11.66 23.33 0.28
C ASP A 70 10.56 23.26 1.33
N SER A 71 9.33 23.49 0.88
CA SER A 71 8.19 22.93 1.57
C SER A 71 8.29 21.41 1.40
N ARG A 72 9.18 20.76 2.16
CA ARG A 72 9.14 19.32 2.34
C ARG A 72 7.74 19.03 2.85
N PRO A 73 6.86 18.42 2.06
CA PRO A 73 5.60 18.04 2.64
C PRO A 73 5.99 16.98 3.67
N ILE A 74 5.61 17.18 4.93
CA ILE A 74 5.49 16.07 5.88
C ILE A 74 4.30 15.23 5.39
N THR A 75 4.43 14.69 4.19
CA THR A 75 3.63 13.57 3.72
C THR A 75 4.19 12.39 4.50
N HIS A 76 3.35 11.81 5.33
CA HIS A 76 3.56 10.44 5.79
C HIS A 76 3.99 9.61 4.55
N PRO A 77 5.04 8.78 4.65
CA PRO A 77 5.72 8.19 3.48
C PRO A 77 4.84 7.25 2.62
N PHE A 78 3.57 7.15 2.96
CA PHE A 78 2.59 6.21 2.44
C PHE A 78 1.52 6.84 1.55
N GLN A 79 1.48 8.17 1.40
CA GLN A 79 0.54 8.81 0.46
C GLN A 79 0.84 8.43 -1.00
N LYS A 80 2.09 8.01 -1.29
CA LYS A 80 2.51 7.41 -2.58
C LYS A 80 2.33 5.88 -2.66
N LEU A 81 2.03 5.18 -1.56
CA LEU A 81 1.69 3.76 -1.60
C LEU A 81 0.19 3.63 -1.91
N GLY A 82 -0.16 3.19 -3.11
CA GLY A 82 -1.55 3.03 -3.51
C GLY A 82 -2.25 1.83 -2.83
N GLY A 83 -3.42 2.07 -2.25
CA GLY A 83 -4.43 1.04 -1.95
C GLY A 83 -4.01 -0.03 -0.94
N PHE A 84 -4.35 -1.29 -1.24
CA PHE A 84 -4.16 -2.45 -0.35
C PHE A 84 -2.68 -2.75 -0.04
N LEU A 85 -1.74 -2.32 -0.89
CA LEU A 85 -0.32 -2.49 -0.64
C LEU A 85 0.13 -1.68 0.59
N ALA A 86 -0.39 -0.46 0.76
CA ALA A 86 -0.14 0.36 1.95
C ALA A 86 -0.62 -0.36 3.21
N VAL A 87 -1.85 -0.89 3.18
CA VAL A 87 -2.45 -1.63 4.30
C VAL A 87 -1.58 -2.82 4.71
N LEU A 88 -1.09 -3.60 3.74
CA LEU A 88 -0.18 -4.71 4.00
C LEU A 88 1.12 -4.23 4.68
N THR A 89 1.75 -3.17 4.16
CA THR A 89 3.00 -2.66 4.76
C THR A 89 2.83 -2.15 6.18
N TYR A 90 1.71 -1.47 6.47
CA TYR A 90 1.39 -1.03 7.82
C TYR A 90 1.07 -2.19 8.76
N LEU A 91 0.37 -3.21 8.27
CA LEU A 91 0.09 -4.41 9.04
C LEU A 91 1.40 -5.11 9.44
N TYR A 92 2.35 -5.27 8.52
CA TYR A 92 3.67 -5.82 8.82
C TYR A 92 4.45 -4.95 9.83
N LEU A 93 4.35 -3.64 9.72
CA LEU A 93 4.99 -2.72 10.66
C LEU A 93 4.37 -2.83 12.07
N LEU A 94 3.04 -2.94 12.16
CA LEU A 94 2.33 -3.15 13.44
C LEU A 94 2.74 -4.48 14.08
N ILE A 95 2.79 -5.56 13.29
CA ILE A 95 3.31 -6.86 13.74
C ILE A 95 4.75 -6.73 14.25
N GLY A 96 5.61 -6.02 13.51
CA GLY A 96 6.99 -5.75 13.94
C GLY A 96 7.08 -4.96 15.26
N ILE A 97 6.22 -3.95 15.47
CA ILE A 97 6.16 -3.20 16.74
C ILE A 97 5.69 -4.13 17.88
N TYR A 98 4.68 -4.96 17.62
CA TYR A 98 4.20 -5.92 18.60
C TYR A 98 5.28 -6.92 19.02
N ASP A 99 6.03 -7.48 18.06
CA ASP A 99 7.14 -8.39 18.34
C ASP A 99 8.28 -7.67 19.07
N ALA A 100 8.58 -6.42 18.71
CA ALA A 100 9.56 -5.61 19.43
C ALA A 100 9.15 -5.36 20.89
N TYR A 101 7.87 -5.08 21.14
CA TYR A 101 7.33 -4.97 22.50
C TYR A 101 7.47 -6.29 23.27
N ARG A 102 7.23 -7.45 22.62
CA ARG A 102 7.45 -8.76 23.26
C ARG A 102 8.92 -8.99 23.62
N VAL A 103 9.85 -8.66 22.73
CA VAL A 103 11.30 -8.74 22.99
C VAL A 103 11.68 -7.86 24.18
N LEU A 104 11.22 -6.61 24.19
CA LEU A 104 11.47 -5.67 25.29
C LEU A 104 10.90 -6.19 26.61
N ARG A 105 9.66 -6.71 26.59
CA ARG A 105 9.02 -7.31 27.77
C ARG A 105 9.79 -8.55 28.27
N LEU A 106 10.29 -9.38 27.37
CA LEU A 106 11.11 -10.55 27.70
C LEU A 106 12.44 -10.17 28.36
N LEU A 107 13.11 -9.14 27.84
CA LEU A 107 14.33 -8.57 28.43
C LEU A 107 14.08 -8.03 29.83
N LEU A 108 13.01 -7.24 30.02
CA LEU A 108 12.62 -6.69 31.32
C LEU A 108 12.22 -7.76 32.34
N SER A 109 11.66 -8.87 31.88
CA SER A 109 11.24 -9.98 32.76
C SER A 109 12.38 -10.86 33.28
N GLY A 110 13.64 -10.55 32.93
CA GLY A 110 14.81 -11.34 33.34
C GLY A 110 14.89 -12.70 32.64
N MET A 111 14.39 -12.81 31.40
CA MET A 111 14.50 -14.01 30.55
C MET A 111 13.86 -15.29 31.11
N LYS A 112 12.83 -15.18 31.94
CA LYS A 112 12.10 -16.34 32.49
C LYS A 112 11.51 -17.30 31.42
N GLY A 113 11.41 -16.85 30.17
CA GLY A 113 10.94 -17.65 29.02
C GLY A 113 12.03 -18.32 28.18
N GLY A 114 13.31 -18.18 28.54
CA GLY A 114 14.44 -18.73 27.76
C GLY A 114 14.81 -17.90 26.52
N PHE A 115 15.90 -18.30 25.85
CA PHE A 115 16.45 -17.59 24.69
C PHE A 115 15.68 -17.81 23.38
N VAL A 116 14.97 -18.94 23.25
CA VAL A 116 14.23 -19.31 22.04
C VAL A 116 13.14 -18.29 21.66
N PRO A 117 12.25 -17.84 22.56
CA PRO A 117 11.29 -16.78 22.22
C PRO A 117 11.98 -15.45 21.93
N LEU A 118 13.13 -15.16 22.53
CA LEU A 118 13.85 -13.92 22.27
C LEU A 118 14.35 -13.87 20.82
N ILE A 119 15.04 -14.93 20.38
CA ILE A 119 15.62 -15.01 19.03
C ILE A 119 14.52 -15.02 17.97
N SER A 120 13.45 -15.80 18.17
CA SER A 120 12.35 -15.88 17.20
C SER A 120 11.64 -14.54 17.00
N ASN A 121 11.28 -13.83 18.09
CA ASN A 121 10.65 -12.51 17.96
C ASN A 121 11.63 -11.47 17.36
N ALA A 122 12.91 -11.52 17.70
CA ALA A 122 13.91 -10.61 17.11
C ALA A 122 14.08 -10.83 15.59
N VAL A 123 14.10 -12.09 15.14
CA VAL A 123 14.09 -12.43 13.70
C VAL A 123 12.81 -11.94 13.03
N GLY A 124 11.66 -12.07 13.69
CA GLY A 124 10.38 -11.53 13.20
C GLY A 124 10.41 -10.02 12.96
N VAL A 125 10.95 -9.25 13.92
CA VAL A 125 11.17 -7.80 13.79
C VAL A 125 12.07 -7.48 12.60
N PHE A 126 13.20 -8.18 12.47
CA PHE A 126 14.14 -7.96 11.36
C PHE A 126 13.48 -8.22 10.00
N ILE A 127 12.72 -9.30 9.86
CA ILE A 127 12.00 -9.64 8.63
C ILE A 127 10.98 -8.55 8.28
N CYS A 128 10.18 -8.08 9.26
CA CYS A 128 9.17 -7.06 9.03
C CYS A 128 9.79 -5.72 8.60
N ILE A 129 10.87 -5.29 9.26
CA ILE A 129 11.59 -4.07 8.89
C ILE A 129 12.24 -4.22 7.51
N LYS A 130 12.86 -5.37 7.21
CA LYS A 130 13.47 -5.61 5.90
C LYS A 130 12.43 -5.59 4.78
N MET A 131 11.30 -6.29 4.96
CA MET A 131 10.16 -6.24 4.02
C MET A 131 9.71 -4.80 3.76
N PHE A 132 9.58 -4.03 4.83
CA PHE A 132 9.17 -2.64 4.76
C PHE A 132 10.15 -1.77 3.95
N VAL A 133 11.45 -1.89 4.22
CA VAL A 133 12.49 -1.13 3.52
C VAL A 133 12.56 -1.51 2.04
N MET A 134 12.44 -2.80 1.70
CA MET A 134 12.46 -3.24 0.30
C MET A 134 11.31 -2.66 -0.51
N ILE A 135 10.09 -2.60 0.06
CA ILE A 135 8.93 -2.02 -0.61
C ILE A 135 9.14 -0.50 -0.82
N GLN A 136 9.64 0.22 0.19
CA GLN A 136 9.92 1.65 0.04
C GLN A 136 10.98 1.97 -1.02
N LYS A 137 12.02 1.14 -1.09
CA LYS A 137 13.09 1.26 -2.09
C LYS A 137 12.68 0.80 -3.48
N LYS A 138 11.45 0.30 -3.65
CA LYS A 138 10.94 -0.30 -4.90
C LYS A 138 11.84 -1.43 -5.41
N ASP A 139 12.42 -2.19 -4.50
CA ASP A 139 13.32 -3.29 -4.84
C ASP A 139 12.52 -4.41 -5.51
N THR A 140 12.95 -4.87 -6.68
CA THR A 140 12.27 -5.93 -7.44
C THR A 140 12.37 -7.29 -6.76
N GLU A 141 13.27 -7.46 -5.78
CA GLU A 141 13.46 -8.72 -5.06
C GLU A 141 12.49 -8.94 -3.91
N PHE A 142 11.59 -7.99 -3.63
CA PHE A 142 10.71 -8.06 -2.45
C PHE A 142 9.78 -9.29 -2.47
N VAL A 143 9.26 -9.68 -3.64
CA VAL A 143 8.38 -10.86 -3.75
C VAL A 143 9.15 -12.14 -3.50
N HIS A 144 10.34 -12.28 -4.10
CA HIS A 144 11.20 -13.44 -3.85
C HIS A 144 11.59 -13.55 -2.37
N PHE A 145 11.92 -12.42 -1.73
CA PHE A 145 12.21 -12.39 -0.30
C PHE A 145 10.99 -12.81 0.54
N TYR A 146 9.80 -12.33 0.19
CA TYR A 146 8.54 -12.71 0.85
C TYR A 146 8.26 -14.22 0.72
N GLU A 147 8.44 -14.79 -0.48
CA GLU A 147 8.26 -16.23 -0.74
C GLU A 147 9.20 -17.07 0.10
N MET A 148 10.49 -16.75 0.08
CA MET A 148 11.50 -17.44 0.85
C MET A 148 11.18 -17.41 2.35
N VAL A 149 10.83 -16.24 2.89
CA VAL A 149 10.43 -16.10 4.30
C VAL A 149 9.24 -16.98 4.64
N LYS A 150 8.18 -16.95 3.81
CA LYS A 150 6.96 -17.72 4.08
C LYS A 150 7.22 -19.22 3.99
N VAL A 151 7.94 -19.70 2.98
CA VAL A 151 8.29 -21.11 2.82
C VAL A 151 9.11 -21.61 4.02
N ILE A 152 10.10 -20.83 4.46
CA ILE A 152 10.92 -21.18 5.63
C ILE A 152 10.06 -21.25 6.90
N LEU A 153 9.20 -20.26 7.14
CA LEU A 153 8.33 -20.25 8.32
C LEU A 153 7.33 -21.40 8.32
N PHE A 154 6.72 -21.73 7.18
CA PHE A 154 5.86 -22.90 7.05
C PHE A 154 6.63 -24.20 7.29
N GLY A 155 7.85 -24.32 6.76
CA GLY A 155 8.71 -25.48 6.99
C GLY A 155 9.02 -25.67 8.47
N ILE A 156 9.43 -24.60 9.18
CA ILE A 156 9.67 -24.64 10.63
C ILE A 156 8.40 -25.03 11.39
N GLN A 157 7.24 -24.47 11.03
CA GLN A 157 5.97 -24.79 11.68
C GLN A 157 5.60 -26.27 11.52
N ILE A 158 5.75 -26.84 10.31
CA ILE A 158 5.45 -28.24 10.04
C ILE A 158 6.40 -29.15 10.83
N VAL A 159 7.71 -28.89 10.75
CA VAL A 159 8.72 -29.68 11.47
C VAL A 159 8.49 -29.61 12.98
N GLY A 160 8.25 -28.41 13.53
CA GLY A 160 7.93 -28.24 14.94
C GLY A 160 6.70 -29.02 15.36
N SER A 161 5.64 -28.99 14.54
CA SER A 161 4.40 -29.72 14.81
C SER A 161 4.57 -31.23 14.80
N VAL A 162 5.36 -31.77 13.87
CA VAL A 162 5.69 -33.19 13.80
C VAL A 162 6.51 -33.61 15.03
N LEU A 163 7.55 -32.84 15.38
CA LEU A 163 8.38 -33.12 16.56
C LEU A 163 7.57 -33.08 17.86
N THR A 164 6.69 -32.10 18.02
CA THR A 164 5.79 -32.01 19.17
C THR A 164 4.82 -33.19 19.23
N SER A 165 4.31 -33.65 18.08
CA SER A 165 3.45 -34.84 18.02
C SER A 165 4.20 -36.11 18.45
N ILE A 166 5.44 -36.29 17.99
CA ILE A 166 6.31 -37.41 18.40
C ILE A 166 6.61 -37.34 19.90
N PHE A 167 6.93 -36.16 20.42
CA PHE A 167 7.16 -35.95 21.84
C PHE A 167 5.95 -36.36 22.68
N PHE A 168 4.74 -35.92 22.31
CA PHE A 168 3.52 -36.32 23.01
C PHE A 168 3.26 -37.83 22.95
N ALA A 169 3.53 -38.47 21.81
CA ALA A 169 3.40 -39.92 21.67
C ALA A 169 4.32 -40.68 22.64
N ILE A 170 5.57 -40.22 22.80
CA ILE A 170 6.55 -40.84 23.69
C ILE A 170 6.22 -40.55 25.17
N THR A 171 5.87 -39.31 25.52
CA THR A 171 5.68 -38.89 26.92
C THR A 171 4.36 -39.37 27.52
N LEU A 172 3.27 -39.34 26.74
CA LEU A 172 1.92 -39.65 27.26
C LEU A 172 1.46 -41.08 26.94
N GLY A 173 2.19 -41.82 26.10
CA GLY A 173 1.88 -43.20 25.72
C GLY A 173 0.42 -43.35 25.28
N SER A 174 -0.35 -44.20 25.97
CA SER A 174 -1.75 -44.48 25.66
C SER A 174 -2.69 -43.26 25.72
N TYR A 175 -2.33 -42.20 26.44
CA TYR A 175 -3.11 -40.96 26.52
C TYR A 175 -2.79 -39.97 25.40
N ALA A 176 -1.80 -40.25 24.56
CA ALA A 176 -1.34 -39.34 23.53
C ALA A 176 -2.41 -39.05 22.46
N GLY A 177 -3.34 -39.98 22.22
CA GLY A 177 -4.38 -39.81 21.19
C GLY A 177 -5.25 -38.56 21.39
N LEU A 178 -5.60 -38.24 22.65
CA LEU A 178 -6.43 -37.07 22.95
C LEU A 178 -5.65 -35.76 22.82
N SER A 179 -4.40 -35.71 23.28
CA SER A 179 -3.55 -34.52 23.14
C SER A 179 -3.11 -34.27 21.70
N ILE A 180 -2.79 -35.32 20.94
CA ILE A 180 -2.48 -35.25 19.50
C ILE A 180 -3.70 -34.78 18.72
N GLY A 181 -4.89 -35.30 19.04
CA GLY A 181 -6.15 -34.89 18.40
C GLY A 181 -6.46 -33.41 18.60
N ILE A 182 -6.32 -32.89 19.83
CA ILE A 182 -6.50 -31.45 20.12
C ILE A 182 -5.44 -30.62 19.41
N PHE A 183 -4.18 -31.04 19.46
CA PHE A 183 -3.07 -30.34 18.83
C PHE A 183 -3.28 -30.22 17.32
N TRP A 184 -3.58 -31.33 16.63
CA TRP A 184 -3.88 -31.33 15.20
C TRP A 184 -5.19 -30.60 14.86
N GLY A 185 -6.18 -30.65 15.75
CA GLY A 185 -7.43 -29.90 15.61
C GLY A 185 -7.23 -28.38 15.55
N VAL A 186 -6.19 -27.83 16.19
CA VAL A 186 -5.83 -26.41 16.12
C VAL A 186 -4.79 -26.14 15.03
N MET A 187 -3.86 -27.07 14.80
CA MET A 187 -2.78 -26.90 13.83
C MET A 187 -3.25 -27.02 12.38
N LEU A 188 -4.16 -27.95 12.08
CA LEU A 188 -4.62 -28.15 10.70
C LEU A 188 -5.35 -26.92 10.15
N PRO A 189 -6.30 -26.29 10.89
CA PRO A 189 -6.91 -25.04 10.43
C PRO A 189 -5.89 -23.91 10.26
N THR A 190 -4.94 -23.74 11.19
CA THR A 190 -3.96 -22.65 11.09
C THR A 190 -3.01 -22.80 9.90
N LEU A 191 -2.59 -24.04 9.60
CA LEU A 191 -1.85 -24.32 8.37
C LEU A 191 -2.68 -24.03 7.12
N LEU A 192 -3.94 -24.44 7.09
CA LEU A 192 -4.84 -24.24 5.95
C LEU A 192 -5.10 -22.75 5.70
N PHE A 193 -5.42 -21.99 6.76
CA PHE A 193 -5.53 -20.52 6.69
C PHE A 193 -4.24 -19.85 6.24
N GLY A 194 -3.08 -20.35 6.71
CA GLY A 194 -1.79 -19.84 6.29
C GLY A 194 -1.53 -20.06 4.79
N VAL A 195 -1.79 -21.26 4.28
CA VAL A 195 -1.62 -21.59 2.87
C VAL A 195 -2.57 -20.76 2.00
N LEU A 196 -3.86 -20.69 2.37
CA LEU A 196 -4.83 -19.85 1.66
C LEU A 196 -4.41 -18.37 1.66
N GLY A 197 -3.98 -17.83 2.80
CA GLY A 197 -3.48 -16.47 2.90
C GLY A 197 -2.25 -16.22 2.03
N PHE A 198 -1.32 -17.17 1.98
CA PHE A 198 -0.16 -17.10 1.08
C PHE A 198 -0.58 -17.04 -0.39
N PHE A 199 -1.48 -17.92 -0.82
CA PHE A 199 -2.00 -17.92 -2.19
C PHE A 199 -2.76 -16.63 -2.53
N LEU A 200 -3.59 -16.12 -1.61
CA LEU A 200 -4.30 -14.86 -1.81
C LEU A 200 -3.34 -13.67 -1.98
N ILE A 201 -2.27 -13.60 -1.18
CA ILE A 201 -1.26 -12.56 -1.30
C ILE A 201 -0.47 -12.71 -2.61
N MET A 202 -0.17 -13.93 -3.04
CA MET A 202 0.45 -14.19 -4.33
C MET A 202 -0.44 -13.75 -5.50
N LEU A 203 -1.72 -14.11 -5.47
CA LEU A 203 -2.70 -13.66 -6.47
C LEU A 203 -2.84 -12.14 -6.46
N TYR A 204 -2.77 -11.51 -5.29
CA TYR A 204 -2.74 -10.06 -5.19
C TYR A 204 -1.53 -9.46 -5.91
N PHE A 205 -0.32 -10.02 -5.72
CA PHE A 205 0.87 -9.53 -6.43
C PHE A 205 0.82 -9.78 -7.95
N ASP A 206 0.27 -10.90 -8.42
CA ASP A 206 0.11 -11.20 -9.84
C ASP A 206 -0.92 -10.30 -10.53
N LYS A 207 -2.10 -10.12 -9.92
CA LYS A 207 -3.26 -9.46 -10.57
C LYS A 207 -3.39 -7.96 -10.29
N SER A 208 -2.79 -7.46 -9.21
CA SER A 208 -2.98 -6.07 -8.82
C SER A 208 -2.35 -5.09 -9.81
N VAL A 209 -3.19 -4.27 -10.45
CA VAL A 209 -2.75 -3.14 -11.27
C VAL A 209 -2.00 -2.12 -10.41
N ARG A 210 -2.45 -1.88 -9.17
CA ARG A 210 -1.84 -0.88 -8.28
C ARG A 210 -0.40 -1.24 -7.90
N VAL A 211 -0.12 -2.52 -7.66
CA VAL A 211 1.23 -3.01 -7.36
C VAL A 211 2.12 -2.77 -8.57
N ARG A 212 1.68 -3.16 -9.77
CA ARG A 212 2.43 -2.91 -11.02
C ARG A 212 2.71 -1.43 -11.25
N THR A 213 1.72 -0.56 -11.09
CA THR A 213 1.92 0.90 -11.24
C THR A 213 2.86 1.49 -10.19
N TYR A 214 2.95 0.89 -8.99
CA TYR A 214 3.83 1.37 -7.94
C TYR A 214 5.31 1.08 -8.24
N PHE A 215 5.60 -0.15 -8.68
CA PHE A 215 6.95 -0.58 -9.06
C PHE A 215 7.35 -0.10 -10.45
N GLY A 216 6.39 0.15 -11.35
CA GLY A 216 6.61 0.62 -12.72
C GLY A 216 7.08 -0.46 -13.68
N THR A 217 7.36 -1.68 -13.21
CA THR A 217 7.80 -2.82 -14.02
C THR A 217 7.25 -4.12 -13.46
N ASP A 218 7.16 -5.17 -14.29
CA ASP A 218 6.81 -6.54 -13.88
C ASP A 218 8.04 -7.38 -13.49
N GLU A 219 9.20 -6.75 -13.34
CA GLU A 219 10.47 -7.44 -13.06
C GLU A 219 10.45 -8.18 -11.71
N TYR A 220 9.67 -7.67 -10.74
CA TYR A 220 9.50 -8.31 -9.45
C TYR A 220 8.78 -9.67 -9.53
N LEU A 221 7.94 -9.88 -10.56
CA LEU A 221 7.29 -11.18 -10.82
C LEU A 221 8.25 -12.15 -11.53
N LYS A 222 9.16 -11.65 -12.37
CA LYS A 222 10.18 -12.49 -13.02
C LYS A 222 11.15 -13.11 -12.03
N LYS A 223 11.45 -12.38 -10.94
CA LYS A 223 12.32 -12.85 -9.86
C LYS A 223 11.61 -13.78 -8.85
N SER A 224 10.28 -13.90 -8.92
CA SER A 224 9.52 -14.81 -8.05
C SER A 224 9.85 -16.28 -8.34
N MET A 225 9.93 -17.09 -7.30
CA MET A 225 10.10 -18.54 -7.40
C MET A 225 8.88 -19.22 -8.02
N PHE A 226 7.67 -18.75 -7.68
CA PHE A 226 6.40 -19.37 -8.09
C PHE A 226 5.78 -18.75 -9.35
N LEU A 227 6.04 -17.48 -9.62
CA LEU A 227 5.42 -16.70 -10.71
C LEU A 227 6.36 -16.40 -11.88
N LYS A 228 7.61 -16.88 -11.87
CA LYS A 228 8.59 -16.63 -12.97
C LYS A 228 8.13 -17.03 -14.38
N ASN A 229 7.17 -17.95 -14.50
CA ASN A 229 6.72 -18.52 -15.78
C ASN A 229 5.31 -18.06 -16.19
N THR A 230 4.67 -17.16 -15.45
CA THR A 230 3.33 -16.69 -15.82
C THR A 230 3.42 -15.73 -17.01
N ALA A 231 2.52 -15.92 -17.99
CA ALA A 231 2.42 -15.01 -19.13
C ALA A 231 1.97 -13.63 -18.63
N TYR A 232 2.85 -12.64 -18.76
CA TYR A 232 2.57 -11.28 -18.31
C TYR A 232 1.52 -10.64 -19.22
N PRO A 233 0.46 -10.01 -18.66
CA PRO A 233 -0.42 -9.19 -19.47
C PRO A 233 0.41 -8.01 -19.98
N GLN A 234 0.55 -7.91 -21.31
CA GLN A 234 1.24 -6.79 -21.97
C GLN A 234 0.69 -5.46 -21.44
N PRO A 235 1.54 -4.47 -21.11
CA PRO A 235 1.07 -3.15 -20.72
C PRO A 235 0.18 -2.57 -21.83
N ALA A 236 -0.92 -1.92 -21.45
CA ALA A 236 -1.91 -1.43 -22.40
C ALA A 236 -1.42 -0.30 -23.32
N VAL A 237 -0.20 0.21 -23.09
CA VAL A 237 0.42 1.27 -23.87
C VAL A 237 1.92 0.96 -23.92
N GLU A 238 2.47 0.78 -25.11
CA GLU A 238 3.92 0.84 -25.32
C GLU A 238 4.37 2.25 -24.95
N ASP A 239 5.38 2.36 -24.08
CA ASP A 239 6.04 3.62 -23.75
C ASP A 239 6.46 4.29 -25.07
N ARG A 240 5.72 5.34 -25.48
CA ARG A 240 6.05 6.25 -26.57
C ARG A 240 6.77 7.48 -26.04
#